data_AF-A0A2H3DC08-F1
#
_entry.id   AF-A0A2H3DC08-F1
#
_cell.length_a   1.000
_cell.length_b   1.000
_cell.length_c   1.000
_cell.angle_alpha   90.00
_cell.angle_beta   90.00
_cell.angle_gamma   90.00
#
_symmetry.space_group_name_H-M   'P 1'
#
loop_
_entity.id
_entity.type
_entity.pdbx_description
1 polymer ?
#
loop_
_entity_poly.entity_id
_entity_poly.type
_entity_poly.pdbx_seq_one_letter_code
_entity_poly.pdbx_strand_id
1 'polypeptide(L)'
;MHWTKEDGDWYDGTRMDAWLVQGLRSETQLPRSGRFAVKNSSGEEHIFNVRTKYGLKIPEPDGLYTLLGAVGTGDESPWVVGKIEEPEGKFRKVFAVWMDREDRKRHQSLNIYEVTKTFLL
;
A
#
# COMPACT_ATOMS: atom_id res chain seq x y z
N MET A 1 -5.94 -14.92 27.96
CA MET A 1 -4.62 -14.54 27.40
C MET A 1 -4.71 -13.07 27.05
N HIS A 2 -3.88 -12.24 27.68
CA HIS A 2 -3.86 -10.79 27.48
C HIS A 2 -2.68 -10.52 26.55
N TRP A 3 -2.95 -10.26 25.27
CA TRP A 3 -1.92 -9.96 24.29
C TRP A 3 -1.48 -8.51 24.47
N THR A 4 -0.23 -8.29 24.87
CA THR A 4 0.36 -6.96 24.93
C THR A 4 0.94 -6.57 23.57
N LYS A 5 1.16 -5.26 23.36
CA LYS A 5 1.72 -4.65 22.14
C LYS A 5 3.08 -5.22 21.67
N GLU A 6 3.68 -6.12 22.44
CA GLU A 6 5.04 -6.64 22.27
C GLU A 6 5.10 -8.05 21.68
N ASP A 7 3.98 -8.75 21.51
CA ASP A 7 3.95 -10.16 21.08
C ASP A 7 3.63 -10.37 19.59
N GLY A 8 3.85 -9.37 18.74
CA GLY A 8 3.49 -9.41 17.31
C GLY A 8 4.65 -9.06 16.37
N ASP A 9 4.65 -9.67 15.18
CA ASP A 9 5.53 -9.29 14.09
C ASP A 9 5.34 -7.82 13.75
N TRP A 10 6.44 -7.13 13.43
CA TRP A 10 6.40 -5.71 13.08
C TRP A 10 7.32 -5.43 11.90
N TYR A 11 7.00 -4.34 11.21
CA TYR A 11 7.73 -3.83 10.06
C TYR A 11 8.09 -2.36 10.29
N ASP A 12 9.37 -2.02 10.23
CA ASP A 12 9.82 -0.63 10.20
C ASP A 12 10.11 -0.24 8.75
N GLY A 13 9.27 0.67 8.24
CA GLY A 13 9.44 1.14 6.89
C GLY A 13 8.47 2.24 6.49
N THR A 14 8.36 2.50 5.18
CA THR A 14 7.45 3.53 4.69
C THR A 14 6.02 3.05 4.83
N ARG A 15 5.17 3.89 5.42
CA ARG A 15 3.74 3.68 5.55
C ARG A 15 3.01 4.88 4.99
N MET A 16 1.88 4.60 4.35
CA MET A 16 0.92 5.61 4.00
C MET A 16 -0.49 5.12 4.23
N ASP A 17 -1.30 5.97 4.84
CA ASP A 17 -2.68 5.65 5.19
C ASP A 17 -3.68 6.26 4.20
N ALA A 18 -4.89 5.71 4.19
CA ALA A 18 -6.05 6.24 3.47
C ALA A 18 -5.86 6.41 1.95
N TRP A 19 -5.17 5.46 1.30
CA TRP A 19 -5.08 5.41 -0.16
C TRP A 19 -6.35 4.86 -0.77
N LEU A 20 -6.93 5.64 -1.68
CA LEU A 20 -8.06 5.19 -2.48
C LEU A 20 -7.54 4.39 -3.67
N VAL A 21 -7.79 3.09 -3.63
CA VAL A 21 -7.50 2.16 -4.73
C VAL A 21 -8.72 2.04 -5.62
N GLN A 22 -8.50 2.13 -6.94
CA GLN A 22 -9.54 1.99 -7.96
C GLN A 22 -9.04 1.26 -9.20
N GLY A 23 -9.92 0.50 -9.84
CA GLY A 23 -9.70 -0.06 -11.18
C GLY A 23 -8.95 -1.38 -11.22
N LEU A 24 -8.59 -1.97 -10.08
CA LEU A 24 -7.93 -3.29 -10.02
C LEU A 24 -8.92 -4.48 -10.18
N ARG A 25 -10.19 -4.21 -10.53
CA ARG A 25 -11.28 -5.19 -10.62
C ARG A 25 -11.28 -6.06 -11.89
N SER A 26 -10.49 -5.73 -12.92
CA SER A 26 -10.57 -6.45 -14.20
C SER A 26 -10.17 -7.94 -14.07
N GLU A 27 -11.14 -8.85 -14.22
CA GLU A 27 -10.94 -10.30 -14.14
C GLU A 27 -10.34 -10.90 -15.42
N THR A 28 -10.39 -10.16 -16.53
CA THR A 28 -10.10 -10.68 -17.88
C THR A 28 -8.74 -10.25 -18.43
N GLN A 29 -8.08 -9.25 -17.83
CA GLN A 29 -6.77 -8.76 -18.26
C GLN A 29 -5.76 -8.90 -17.12
N LEU A 30 -4.81 -9.83 -17.30
CA LEU A 30 -3.60 -9.91 -16.49
C LEU A 30 -2.43 -9.35 -17.31
N PRO A 31 -1.55 -8.52 -16.71
CA PRO A 31 -1.58 -8.02 -15.34
C PRO A 31 -2.67 -6.97 -15.15
N ARG A 32 -3.29 -6.92 -13.96
CA ARG A 32 -4.33 -5.93 -13.67
C ARG A 32 -3.65 -4.58 -13.43
N SER A 33 -4.11 -3.55 -14.12
CA SER A 33 -3.69 -2.16 -13.91
C SER A 33 -4.77 -1.40 -13.16
N GLY A 34 -4.37 -0.52 -12.25
CA GLY A 34 -5.27 0.30 -11.47
C GLY A 34 -4.63 1.62 -11.10
N ARG A 35 -5.36 2.41 -10.32
CA ARG A 35 -4.95 3.75 -9.89
C ARG A 35 -5.08 3.86 -8.38
N PHE A 36 -4.10 4.51 -7.81
CA PHE A 36 -3.95 4.75 -6.40
C PHE A 36 -3.95 6.26 -6.20
N ALA A 37 -4.93 6.79 -5.47
CA ALA A 37 -5.05 8.22 -5.18
C ALA A 37 -4.78 8.49 -3.69
N VAL A 38 -4.01 9.55 -3.43
CA VAL A 38 -3.67 10.00 -2.08
C VAL A 38 -3.64 11.52 -2.05
N LYS A 39 -4.02 12.10 -0.92
CA LYS A 39 -3.88 13.54 -0.68
C LYS A 39 -2.63 13.79 0.14
N ASN A 40 -1.81 14.74 -0.29
CA ASN A 40 -0.71 15.22 0.54
C ASN A 40 -1.22 16.14 1.67
N SER A 41 -0.31 16.65 2.49
CA SER A 41 -0.64 17.54 3.60
C SER A 41 -1.24 18.90 3.17
N SER A 42 -1.03 19.33 1.92
CA SER A 42 -1.69 20.52 1.37
C SER A 42 -3.09 20.24 0.81
N GLY A 43 -3.54 18.97 0.85
CA GLY A 43 -4.82 18.53 0.33
C GLY A 43 -4.84 18.29 -1.19
N GLU A 44 -3.70 18.45 -1.86
CA GLU A 44 -3.53 18.14 -3.27
C GLU A 44 -3.56 16.62 -3.49
N GLU A 45 -4.38 16.19 -4.44
CA GLU A 45 -4.53 14.79 -4.79
C GLU A 45 -3.49 14.36 -5.82
N HIS A 46 -2.77 13.28 -5.52
CA HIS A 46 -1.78 12.65 -6.37
C HIS A 46 -2.27 11.26 -6.77
N ILE A 47 -2.28 10.98 -8.07
CA ILE A 47 -2.81 9.73 -8.64
C ILE A 47 -1.69 8.96 -9.31
N PHE A 48 -1.42 7.75 -8.84
CA PHE A 48 -0.36 6.87 -9.32
C PHE A 48 -0.96 5.65 -10.02
N ASN A 49 -0.39 5.26 -11.15
CA ASN A 49 -0.70 4.03 -11.85
C ASN A 49 0.05 2.88 -11.19
N VAL A 50 -0.68 1.80 -10.97
CA VAL A 50 -0.14 0.59 -10.36
C VAL A 50 -0.57 -0.65 -11.12
N ARG A 51 0.20 -1.72 -10.95
CA ARG A 51 -0.10 -3.03 -11.51
C ARG A 51 0.11 -4.14 -10.50
N THR A 52 -0.68 -5.21 -10.61
CA THR A 52 -0.48 -6.44 -9.85
C THR A 52 0.35 -7.44 -10.68
N LYS A 53 1.11 -8.31 -10.02
CA LYS A 53 1.68 -9.48 -10.71
C LYS A 53 0.57 -10.47 -11.12
N TYR A 54 0.86 -11.25 -12.16
CA TYR A 54 -0.05 -12.27 -12.70
C TYR A 54 -0.52 -13.27 -11.63
N GLY A 55 -1.80 -13.65 -11.68
CA GLY A 55 -2.36 -14.73 -10.85
C GLY A 55 -2.89 -14.33 -9.47
N LEU A 56 -2.75 -13.06 -9.05
CA LEU A 56 -3.33 -12.58 -7.79
C LEU A 56 -4.84 -12.33 -7.97
N LYS A 57 -5.67 -13.15 -7.31
CA LYS A 57 -7.10 -12.85 -7.14
C LYS A 57 -7.26 -11.81 -6.04
N ILE A 58 -7.87 -10.67 -6.38
CA ILE A 58 -8.20 -9.61 -5.43
C ILE A 58 -9.73 -9.54 -5.36
N PRO A 59 -10.35 -10.03 -4.27
CA PRO A 59 -11.82 -10.09 -4.15
C PRO A 59 -12.46 -8.70 -4.10
N GLU A 60 -11.78 -7.74 -3.47
CA GLU A 60 -12.25 -6.37 -3.29
C GLU A 60 -11.11 -5.38 -3.57
N PRO A 61 -10.79 -5.11 -4.83
CA PRO A 61 -9.64 -4.28 -5.16
C PRO A 61 -9.83 -2.81 -4.79
N ASP A 62 -11.07 -2.32 -4.88
CA ASP A 62 -11.35 -0.89 -4.75
C ASP A 62 -11.70 -0.55 -3.29
N GLY A 63 -11.20 0.58 -2.81
CA GLY A 63 -11.46 1.03 -1.44
C GLY A 63 -10.30 1.79 -0.81
N LEU A 64 -10.44 2.08 0.49
CA LEU A 64 -9.39 2.72 1.28
C LEU A 64 -8.47 1.68 1.90
N TYR A 65 -7.16 1.90 1.72
CA TYR A 65 -6.12 0.99 2.17
C TYR A 65 -4.95 1.74 2.82
N THR A 66 -4.18 1.00 3.59
CA THR A 66 -2.84 1.37 4.03
C THR A 66 -1.82 0.66 3.13
N LEU A 67 -0.76 1.37 2.76
CA LEU A 67 0.35 0.85 1.96
C LEU A 67 1.59 0.80 2.83
N LEU A 68 2.29 -0.33 2.78
CA LEU A 68 3.64 -0.48 3.33
C LEU A 68 4.63 -0.68 2.19
N GLY A 69 5.74 0.06 2.26
CA GLY A 69 6.81 -0.01 1.28
C GLY A 69 8.18 -0.02 1.94
N ALA A 70 9.15 -0.52 1.20
CA ALA A 70 10.51 -0.65 1.68
C ALA A 70 11.29 0.68 1.67
N VAL A 71 11.92 0.97 2.82
CA VAL A 71 12.81 2.12 2.99
C VAL A 71 14.07 1.88 2.16
N GLY A 72 14.43 2.84 1.33
CA GLY A 72 15.70 2.84 0.60
C GLY A 72 15.86 1.75 -0.45
N THR A 73 14.87 0.90 -0.69
CA THR A 73 14.99 -0.14 -1.73
C THR A 73 14.74 0.45 -3.11
N GLY A 74 15.64 0.12 -4.04
CA GLY A 74 15.65 0.58 -5.41
C GLY A 74 14.45 0.14 -6.26
N ASP A 75 14.67 0.22 -7.56
CA ASP A 75 13.67 0.40 -8.61
C ASP A 75 12.58 -0.68 -8.82
N GLU A 76 12.36 -1.65 -7.93
CA GLU A 76 11.41 -2.76 -8.20
C GLU A 76 10.63 -3.28 -6.98
N SER A 77 10.79 -2.69 -5.80
CA SER A 77 10.07 -3.16 -4.61
C SER A 77 8.56 -2.97 -4.74
N PRO A 78 7.75 -3.99 -4.39
CA PRO A 78 6.30 -3.82 -4.33
C PRO A 78 5.89 -2.93 -3.16
N TRP A 79 4.74 -2.29 -3.33
CA TRP A 79 3.93 -1.82 -2.22
C TRP A 79 3.02 -2.95 -1.74
N VAL A 80 3.03 -3.20 -0.44
CA VAL A 80 2.12 -4.14 0.21
C VAL A 80 0.87 -3.37 0.61
N VAL A 81 -0.28 -3.80 0.09
CA VAL A 81 -1.57 -3.15 0.29
C VAL A 81 -2.33 -3.94 1.35
N GLY A 82 -2.87 -3.24 2.34
CA GLY A 82 -3.58 -3.86 3.44
C GLY A 82 -4.48 -2.90 4.20
N LYS A 83 -5.06 -3.38 5.28
CA LYS A 83 -5.92 -2.59 6.17
C LYS A 83 -5.37 -2.65 7.59
N ILE A 84 -5.49 -1.54 8.32
CA ILE A 84 -5.29 -1.54 9.77
C ILE A 84 -6.57 -2.05 10.39
N GLU A 85 -6.48 -3.17 11.11
CA GLU A 85 -7.60 -3.77 11.84
C GLU A 85 -7.74 -3.09 13.20
N GLU A 86 -8.96 -2.64 13.49
CA GLU A 86 -9.35 -2.11 14.79
C GLU A 86 -9.86 -3.26 15.68
N PRO A 87 -9.64 -3.20 17.02
CA PRO A 87 -8.99 -2.13 17.79
C PRO A 87 -7.46 -2.29 17.94
N GLU A 88 -6.87 -3.39 17.49
CA GLU A 88 -5.48 -3.72 17.81
C GLU A 88 -4.45 -2.88 17.02
N GLY A 89 -4.87 -2.20 15.96
CA GLY A 89 -4.01 -1.36 15.13
C GLY A 89 -3.01 -2.17 14.31
N LYS A 90 -3.33 -3.44 14.00
CA LYS A 90 -2.45 -4.35 13.25
C LYS A 90 -2.77 -4.33 11.77
N PHE A 91 -1.72 -4.34 10.95
CA PHE A 91 -1.82 -4.35 9.50
C PHE A 91 -2.06 -5.77 9.00
N ARG A 92 -3.21 -5.99 8.34
CA ARG A 92 -3.51 -7.20 7.59
C ARG A 92 -3.24 -6.97 6.11
N LYS A 93 -2.29 -7.73 5.56
CA LYS A 93 -1.99 -7.75 4.12
C LYS A 93 -3.19 -8.27 3.32
N VAL A 94 -3.48 -7.61 2.19
CA VAL A 94 -4.48 -8.06 1.21
C VAL A 94 -3.79 -8.46 -0.09
N PHE A 95 -2.98 -7.58 -0.69
CA PHE A 95 -2.25 -7.87 -1.94
C PHE A 95 -0.98 -7.03 -2.06
N ALA A 96 -0.27 -7.14 -3.18
CA ALA A 96 0.89 -6.32 -3.48
C ALA A 96 0.80 -5.75 -4.90
N VAL A 97 1.30 -4.53 -5.06
CA VAL A 97 1.33 -3.83 -6.35
C VAL A 97 2.69 -3.23 -6.64
N TRP A 98 2.90 -2.89 -7.90
CA TRP A 98 4.07 -2.18 -8.39
C TRP A 98 3.63 -0.88 -9.02
N MET A 99 4.27 0.22 -8.63
CA MET A 99 4.20 1.48 -9.38
C MET A 99 5.10 1.37 -10.62
N ASP A 100 4.69 2.04 -11.68
CA ASP A 100 5.59 2.23 -12.81
C ASP A 100 6.79 3.13 -12.43
N ARG A 101 7.74 3.26 -13.35
CA ARG A 101 9.00 3.98 -13.09
C ARG A 101 8.78 5.48 -12.89
N GLU A 102 7.85 6.09 -13.64
CA GLU A 102 7.60 7.53 -13.57
C GLU A 102 6.88 7.88 -12.28
N ASP A 103 5.85 7.11 -11.94
CA ASP A 103 5.08 7.25 -10.72
C ASP A 103 5.91 7.03 -9.47
N ARG A 104 6.88 6.10 -9.51
CA ARG A 104 7.81 5.90 -8.40
C ARG A 104 8.73 7.10 -8.17
N LYS A 105 9.31 7.65 -9.23
CA LYS A 105 10.16 8.85 -9.12
C LYS A 105 9.37 10.02 -8.56
N ARG A 106 8.16 10.21 -9.07
CA ARG A 106 7.24 11.24 -8.58
C ARG A 106 6.90 11.02 -7.11
N HIS A 107 6.54 9.79 -6.73
CA HIS A 107 6.25 9.43 -5.34
C HIS A 107 7.42 9.76 -4.40
N GLN A 108 8.65 9.40 -4.78
CA GLN A 108 9.86 9.73 -4.01
C GLN A 108 10.06 11.24 -3.86
N SER A 109 9.83 12.02 -4.93
CA SER A 109 9.96 13.48 -4.86
C SER A 109 8.89 14.16 -4.00
N LEU A 110 7.71 13.55 -3.87
CA LEU A 110 6.60 14.13 -3.13
C LEU A 110 6.72 13.90 -1.61
N ASN A 111 7.50 12.90 -1.18
CA ASN A 111 7.72 12.58 0.23
C ASN A 111 6.42 12.47 1.06
N ILE A 112 5.39 11.85 0.46
CA ILE A 112 4.04 11.70 1.02
C ILE A 112 3.87 10.44 1.89
N TYR A 113 4.96 9.97 2.46
CA TYR A 113 5.02 8.77 3.30
C TYR A 113 5.67 9.07 4.63
N GLU A 114 5.32 8.27 5.63
CA GLU A 114 5.96 8.30 6.94
C GLU A 114 6.84 7.07 7.11
N VAL A 115 8.03 7.22 7.70
CA VAL A 115 8.82 6.07 8.14
C VAL A 115 8.37 5.75 9.56
N THR A 116 7.76 4.59 9.74
CA THR A 116 7.15 4.22 11.03
C THR A 116 7.12 2.72 11.24
N LYS A 117 7.09 2.34 12.52
CA LYS A 117 6.91 0.97 12.96
C LYS A 117 5.44 0.58 12.85
N THR A 118 5.14 -0.37 11.97
CA THR A 118 3.81 -0.94 11.76
C THR A 118 3.74 -2.36 12.29
N PHE A 119 2.78 -2.66 13.17
CA PHE A 119 2.55 -4.01 13.66
C PHE A 119 1.75 -4.82 12.63
N LEU A 120 2.09 -6.08 12.46
CA LEU A 120 1.51 -6.97 11.46
C LEU A 120 0.57 -7.99 12.12
N LEU A 121 -0.43 -8.44 11.36
CA LEU A 121 -1.32 -9.54 11.71
C LEU A 121 -0.85 -10.86 11.08
#